data_AF-A0A2N2JF78-F1
#
_entry.id   AF-A0A2N2JF78-F1
#
_cell.length_a   1.000
_cell.length_b   1.000
_cell.length_c   1.000
_cell.angle_alpha   90.00
_cell.angle_beta   90.00
_cell.angle_gamma   90.00
#
_symmetry.space_group_name_H-M   'P 1'
#
loop_
_entity.id
_entity.type
_entity.pdbx_description
1 polymer ?
#
loop_
_entity_poly.entity_id
_entity_poly.type
_entity_poly.pdbx_seq_one_letter_code
_entity_poly.pdbx_strand_id
1 'polypeptide(L)'
;MALSVEASELLELFLWRRDGDLPPAERLAEELGDVLITLTNLASRLDVDLMAAAEAKLALNGRRYPVERARGSAKKYDALGATPEEDER
;
A
#
# COMPACT_ATOMS: atom_id res chain seq x y z
N MET A 1 13.26 2.99 -12.29
CA MET A 1 12.70 2.87 -13.65
C MET A 1 11.98 1.54 -13.84
N ALA A 2 12.60 0.37 -13.59
CA ALA A 2 11.90 -0.92 -13.72
C ALA A 2 10.63 -1.02 -12.86
N LEU A 3 10.71 -0.74 -11.55
CA LEU A 3 9.54 -0.81 -10.65
C LEU A 3 8.33 0.01 -11.12
N SER A 4 8.55 1.20 -11.70
CA SER A 4 7.43 2.01 -12.19
C SER A 4 6.79 1.44 -13.46
N VAL A 5 7.57 0.70 -14.27
CA VAL A 5 7.05 0.02 -15.47
C VAL A 5 6.20 -1.18 -15.04
N GLU A 6 6.73 -2.08 -14.21
CA GLU A 6 5.97 -3.26 -13.74
C GLU A 6 4.68 -2.86 -13.00
N ALA A 7 4.75 -1.79 -12.20
CA ALA A 7 3.57 -1.25 -11.53
C ALA A 7 2.54 -0.71 -12.53
N SER A 8 2.98 -0.14 -13.65
CA SER A 8 2.07 0.29 -14.74
C SER A 8 1.47 -0.92 -15.46
N GLU A 9 2.24 -1.94 -15.79
CA GLU A 9 1.74 -3.18 -16.44
C GLU A 9 0.70 -3.90 -15.56
N LEU A 10 0.95 -3.98 -14.25
CA LEU A 10 -0.05 -4.46 -13.28
C LEU A 10 -1.35 -3.64 -13.31
N LEU A 11 -1.25 -2.30 -13.37
CA LEU A 11 -2.41 -1.42 -13.39
C LEU A 11 -3.16 -1.47 -14.72
N GLU A 12 -2.46 -1.75 -15.83
CA GLU A 12 -3.07 -1.92 -17.16
C GLU A 12 -4.07 -3.08 -17.18
N LEU A 13 -3.86 -4.11 -16.35
CA LEU A 13 -4.82 -5.21 -16.21
C LEU A 13 -6.21 -4.76 -15.77
N PHE A 14 -6.32 -3.61 -15.10
CA PHE A 14 -7.57 -3.06 -14.59
C PHE A 14 -8.16 -1.96 -15.48
N LEU A 15 -7.44 -1.53 -16.53
CA LEU A 15 -7.98 -0.53 -17.46
C LEU A 15 -9.25 -1.06 -18.12
N TRP A 16 -10.25 -0.18 -18.21
CA TRP A 16 -11.53 -0.45 -18.87
C TRP A 16 -12.40 -1.55 -18.22
N ARG A 17 -11.96 -2.12 -17.08
CA ARG A 17 -12.78 -3.05 -16.29
C ARG A 17 -13.83 -2.31 -15.49
N ARG A 18 -14.99 -2.96 -15.30
CA ARG A 18 -16.03 -2.50 -14.37
C ARG A 18 -15.68 -2.96 -12.96
N ASP A 19 -16.25 -2.28 -11.95
CA ASP A 19 -16.14 -2.69 -10.56
C ASP A 19 -16.55 -4.17 -10.40
N GLY A 20 -15.63 -4.98 -9.86
CA GLY A 20 -15.83 -6.41 -9.62
C GLY A 20 -15.38 -7.35 -10.74
N ASP A 21 -14.97 -6.84 -11.90
CA ASP A 21 -14.34 -7.68 -12.93
C ASP A 21 -12.85 -7.85 -12.66
N LEU A 22 -12.41 -9.10 -12.50
CA LEU A 22 -11.02 -9.42 -12.21
C LEU A 22 -10.26 -9.77 -13.49
N PRO A 23 -8.97 -9.37 -13.59
CA PRO A 23 -8.12 -9.83 -14.67
C PRO A 23 -7.87 -11.35 -14.62
N PRO A 24 -7.42 -11.96 -15.73
CA PRO A 24 -7.00 -13.35 -15.75
C PRO A 24 -6.00 -13.63 -14.62
N ALA A 25 -6.27 -14.65 -13.80
CA ALA A 25 -5.51 -14.93 -12.59
C ALA A 25 -4.02 -15.17 -12.88
N GLU A 26 -3.71 -15.84 -13.98
CA GLU A 26 -2.33 -16.11 -14.42
C GLU A 26 -1.58 -14.80 -14.70
N ARG A 27 -2.18 -13.92 -15.51
CA ARG A 27 -1.57 -12.63 -15.84
C ARG A 27 -1.43 -11.74 -14.61
N LEU A 28 -2.43 -11.72 -13.74
CA LEU A 28 -2.36 -10.99 -12.47
C LEU A 28 -1.20 -11.48 -11.60
N ALA A 29 -0.98 -12.79 -11.53
CA ALA A 29 0.12 -13.38 -10.76
C ALA A 29 1.50 -13.03 -11.35
N GLU A 30 1.63 -13.02 -12.68
CA GLU A 30 2.85 -12.59 -13.38
C GLU A 30 3.22 -11.14 -13.00
N GLU A 31 2.31 -10.19 -13.23
CA GLU A 31 2.58 -8.76 -12.99
C GLU A 31 2.83 -8.45 -11.49
N LEU A 32 2.12 -9.13 -10.58
CA LEU A 32 2.39 -9.05 -9.14
C LEU A 32 3.80 -9.57 -8.80
N GLY A 33 4.23 -10.64 -9.47
CA GLY A 33 5.56 -11.20 -9.35
C GLY A 33 6.64 -10.21 -9.78
N ASP A 34 6.47 -9.56 -10.93
CA ASP A 34 7.45 -8.62 -11.47
C ASP A 34 7.59 -7.36 -10.59
N VAL A 35 6.48 -6.85 -10.04
CA VAL A 35 6.52 -5.80 -9.02
C VAL A 35 7.29 -6.24 -7.77
N LEU A 36 7.05 -7.46 -7.28
CA LEU A 36 7.74 -7.98 -6.10
C LEU A 36 9.24 -8.18 -6.35
N ILE A 37 9.61 -8.76 -7.48
CA ILE A 37 11.00 -9.02 -7.87
C ILE A 37 11.75 -7.69 -7.98
N THR A 38 11.18 -6.71 -8.68
CA THR A 38 11.84 -5.41 -8.89
C THR A 38 11.95 -4.61 -7.58
N LEU A 39 10.93 -4.63 -6.72
CA LEU A 39 10.97 -4.01 -5.39
C LEU A 39 12.03 -4.67 -4.49
N THR A 40 12.06 -6.00 -4.44
CA THR A 40 13.04 -6.74 -3.62
C THR A 40 14.47 -6.49 -4.09
N ASN A 41 14.67 -6.46 -5.42
CA ASN A 41 15.98 -6.15 -5.99
C ASN A 41 16.42 -4.71 -5.67
N LEU A 42 15.51 -3.75 -5.76
CA LEU A 42 15.77 -2.36 -5.36
C LEU A 42 16.15 -2.28 -3.88
N ALA A 43 15.41 -2.93 -2.99
CA ALA A 43 15.70 -2.96 -1.56
C ALA A 43 17.08 -3.55 -1.27
N SER A 44 17.42 -4.67 -1.92
CA SER A 44 18.75 -5.30 -1.80
C SER A 44 19.88 -4.39 -2.24
N ARG A 45 19.72 -3.64 -3.34
CA ARG A 45 20.74 -2.70 -3.83
C ARG A 45 20.92 -1.46 -2.94
N LEU A 46 19.89 -1.10 -2.18
CA LEU A 46 19.89 0.05 -1.28
C LEU A 46 20.17 -0.33 0.17
N ASP A 47 20.46 -1.61 0.45
CA ASP A 47 20.66 -2.14 1.80
C ASP A 47 19.48 -1.85 2.75
N VAL A 48 18.26 -2.01 2.22
CA VAL A 48 17.02 -1.83 2.97
C VAL A 48 16.43 -3.19 3.33
N ASP A 49 16.23 -3.43 4.63
CA ASP A 49 15.37 -4.52 5.10
C ASP A 49 13.91 -4.17 4.81
N LEU A 50 13.40 -4.76 3.72
CA LEU A 50 12.05 -4.50 3.24
C LEU A 50 10.97 -4.95 4.24
N MET A 51 11.21 -6.02 5.00
CA MET A 51 10.25 -6.53 5.97
C MET A 51 10.19 -5.63 7.20
N ALA A 52 11.34 -5.23 7.75
CA ALA A 52 11.40 -4.28 8.85
C ALA A 52 10.79 -2.92 8.46
N ALA A 53 11.03 -2.45 7.24
CA ALA A 53 10.43 -1.22 6.72
C ALA A 53 8.90 -1.31 6.64
N ALA A 54 8.37 -2.44 6.18
CA ALA A 54 6.92 -2.69 6.10
C ALA A 54 6.28 -2.72 7.49
N GLU A 55 6.90 -3.42 8.46
CA GLU A 55 6.43 -3.48 9.85
C GLU A 55 6.40 -2.09 10.51
N ALA A 56 7.48 -1.33 10.38
CA ALA A 56 7.55 0.04 10.92
C ALA A 56 6.48 0.94 10.29
N LYS A 57 6.22 0.77 8.98
CA LYS A 57 5.18 1.50 8.27
C LYS A 57 3.78 1.13 8.73
N LEU A 58 3.50 -0.15 8.97
CA LEU A 58 2.23 -0.63 9.53
C LEU A 58 1.98 -0.05 10.93
N ALA A 59 2.99 -0.08 11.81
CA ALA A 59 2.91 0.52 13.14
C ALA A 59 2.62 2.03 13.07
N LEU A 60 3.30 2.76 12.18
CA LEU A 60 3.04 4.19 11.95
C LEU A 60 1.62 4.44 11.42
N ASN A 61 1.15 3.62 10.48
CA ASN A 61 -0.20 3.73 9.94
C ASN A 61 -1.25 3.48 11.03
N GLY A 62 -1.05 2.50 11.92
CA GLY A 62 -1.95 2.23 13.04
C GLY A 62 -2.09 3.44 13.98
N ARG A 63 -1.00 4.18 14.21
CA ARG A 63 -1.04 5.44 14.99
C ARG A 63 -1.74 6.57 14.24
N ARG A 64 -1.54 6.66 12.93
CA ARG A 64 -2.16 7.70 12.07
C ARG A 64 -3.64 7.47 11.81
N TYR A 65 -4.08 6.21 11.81
CA TYR A 65 -5.45 5.82 11.49
C TYR A 65 -6.04 4.93 12.61
N PRO A 66 -6.34 5.50 13.80
CA PRO A 66 -7.02 4.76 14.86
C PRO A 66 -8.36 4.19 14.37
N VAL A 67 -8.70 2.96 14.74
CA VAL A 67 -9.90 2.25 14.26
C VAL A 67 -11.17 3.05 14.56
N GLU A 68 -11.22 3.65 15.74
CA GLU A 68 -12.31 4.41 16.33
C GLU A 68 -12.65 5.65 15.48
N ARG A 69 -11.68 6.16 14.71
CA ARG A 69 -11.79 7.40 13.93
C ARG A 69 -11.73 7.15 12.42
N ALA A 70 -11.06 6.08 12.00
CA ALA A 70 -10.78 5.79 10.59
C ALA A 70 -11.61 4.64 10.00
N ARG A 71 -12.26 3.80 10.80
CA ARG A 71 -13.05 2.67 10.27
C ARG A 71 -14.17 3.14 9.35
N GLY A 72 -14.18 2.63 8.11
CA GLY A 72 -15.16 3.01 7.10
C GLY A 72 -14.95 4.42 6.49
N SER A 73 -13.85 5.09 6.81
CA SER A 73 -13.53 6.43 6.33
C SER A 73 -12.27 6.42 5.47
N ALA A 74 -12.34 7.02 4.28
CA ALA A 74 -11.18 7.23 3.40
C ALA A 74 -10.44 8.54 3.71
N LYS A 75 -10.84 9.27 4.76
CA LYS A 75 -10.19 10.52 5.16
C LYS A 75 -8.74 10.26 5.57
N LYS A 76 -7.83 11.14 5.15
CA LYS A 76 -6.45 11.15 5.62
C LYS A 76 -6.39 11.55 7.10
N TYR A 77 -5.30 11.16 7.77
CA TYR A 77 -5.13 11.33 9.21
C TYR A 77 -5.21 12.79 9.70
N ASP A 78 -4.86 13.74 8.84
CA ASP A 78 -4.97 15.19 9.06
C ASP A 78 -6.43 15.69 9.06
N ALA A 79 -7.36 14.90 8.53
CA ALA A 79 -8.80 15.17 8.48
C ALA A 79 -9.61 14.28 9.43
N LEU A 80 -8.94 13.51 10.30
CA LEU A 80 -9.56 12.80 11.42
C LEU A 80 -9.47 13.74 12.65
N GLY A 81 -10.57 14.33 13.13
CA GLY A 81 -10.56 15.31 14.25
C GLY A 81 -10.12 14.74 15.61
N ALA A 82 -9.53 15.54 16.52
CA ALA A 82 -8.82 15.25 17.81
C ALA A 82 -9.04 13.91 18.57
N THR A 83 -8.01 13.44 19.30
CA THR A 83 -8.11 12.24 20.18
C THR A 83 -8.79 12.61 21.51
N PRO A 84 -9.52 11.67 22.15
CA PRO A 84 -10.07 11.90 23.49
C PRO A 84 -9.00 12.19 24.57
N GLU A 85 -7.75 11.81 24.34
CA GLU A 85 -6.62 12.06 25.27
C GLU A 85 -6.06 13.49 25.22
N GLU A 86 -6.44 14.30 24.22
CA GLU A 86 -6.04 15.71 24.13
C GLU A 86 -6.97 16.65 24.93
N ASP A 87 -8.12 16.17 25.39
CA ASP A 87 -9.09 16.92 26.22
C ASP A 87 -8.83 16.82 27.74
N GLU A 88 -7.85 16.02 28.18
CA GLU A 88 -7.52 15.82 29.61
C GLU A 88 -6.16 16.44 30.05
N ARG A 89 -5.59 17.38 29.28
CA ARG A 89 -4.40 18.16 29.70
C ARG A 89 -4.68 19.64 29.89
#